data_AF-A0A521WY05-F1
#
_entry.id   AF-A0A521WY05-F1
#
_cell.length_a   1.000
_cell.length_b   1.000
_cell.length_c   1.000
_cell.angle_alpha   90.00
_cell.angle_beta   90.00
_cell.angle_gamma   90.00
#
_symmetry.space_group_name_H-M   'P 1'
#
loop_
_entity.id
_entity.type
_entity.pdbx_description
1 polymer ?
#
loop_
_entity_poly.entity_id
_entity_poly.type
_entity_poly.pdbx_seq_one_letter_code
_entity_poly.pdbx_strand_id
1 'polypeptide(L)'
;LAYVFGKRKDEVFKKLKALLEPFGISRYYTDDWGAYERHLKIDKHEVGKRNTQKIERKNLNFRTWIKRLTRKTICFSKLETLHDTVIGLLINKVEFGLDIHAKLQI
;
A
#
# COMPACT_ATOMS: atom_id res chain seq x y z
N LEU A 1 5.97 0.10 -1.09
CA LEU A 1 6.36 -1.10 -1.84
C LEU A 1 5.41 -1.34 -3.00
N ALA A 2 4.12 -1.59 -2.78
CA ALA A 2 3.10 -1.62 -3.84
C ALA A 2 1.71 -1.28 -3.27
N TYR A 3 0.77 -0.88 -4.13
CA TYR A 3 -0.65 -0.72 -3.79
C TYR A 3 -1.52 -1.09 -5.00
N VAL A 4 -2.79 -1.41 -4.76
CA VAL A 4 -3.79 -1.67 -5.81
C VAL A 4 -5.12 -1.08 -5.37
N PHE A 5 -5.83 -0.44 -6.30
CA PHE A 5 -7.21 -0.01 -6.09
C PHE A 5 -8.18 -1.16 -6.36
N GLY A 6 -9.18 -1.30 -5.49
CA GLY A 6 -10.25 -2.26 -5.71
C GLY A 6 -11.10 -2.54 -4.48
N LYS A 7 -12.12 -3.37 -4.68
CA LYS A 7 -12.94 -3.89 -3.58
C LYS A 7 -12.16 -4.97 -2.82
N ARG A 8 -12.59 -5.27 -1.58
CA ARG A 8 -12.05 -6.38 -0.76
C ARG A 8 -12.44 -7.74 -1.37
N LYS A 9 -11.76 -8.11 -2.46
CA LYS A 9 -11.96 -9.33 -3.26
C LYS A 9 -10.62 -10.03 -3.53
N ASP A 10 -10.66 -11.34 -3.70
CA ASP A 10 -9.49 -12.18 -4.00
C ASP A 10 -8.72 -11.72 -5.24
N GLU A 11 -9.41 -11.29 -6.29
CA GLU A 11 -8.78 -10.80 -7.53
C GLU A 11 -7.85 -9.61 -7.28
N VAL A 12 -8.28 -8.69 -6.41
CA VAL A 12 -7.50 -7.50 -6.05
C VAL A 12 -6.30 -7.90 -5.20
N PHE A 13 -6.48 -8.86 -4.29
CA PHE A 13 -5.37 -9.39 -3.51
C PHE A 13 -4.32 -10.08 -4.39
N LYS A 14 -4.74 -10.88 -5.38
CA LYS A 14 -3.83 -11.53 -6.33
C LYS A 14 -2.99 -10.51 -7.10
N LYS A 15 -3.60 -9.41 -7.56
CA LYS A 15 -2.88 -8.30 -8.21
C LYS A 15 -1.84 -7.69 -7.26
N LEU A 16 -2.23 -7.42 -6.02
CA LEU A 16 -1.30 -6.88 -5.02
C LEU A 16 -0.16 -7.85 -4.74
N LYS A 17 -0.45 -9.15 -4.60
CA LYS A 17 0.55 -10.19 -4.37
C LYS A 17 1.57 -10.26 -5.50
N ALA A 18 1.13 -10.18 -6.76
CA ALA A 18 2.02 -10.16 -7.92
C ALA A 18 2.96 -8.94 -7.90
N LEU A 19 2.46 -7.76 -7.53
CA LEU A 19 3.31 -6.58 -7.37
C LEU A 19 4.32 -6.71 -6.22
N LEU A 20 4.00 -7.52 -5.21
CA LEU A 20 4.87 -7.74 -4.06
C LEU A 20 5.95 -8.81 -4.28
N GLU A 21 5.82 -9.64 -5.31
CA GLU A 21 6.72 -10.77 -5.59
C GLU A 21 8.19 -10.35 -5.79
N PRO A 22 8.52 -9.26 -6.53
CA PRO A 22 9.90 -8.83 -6.72
C PRO A 22 10.62 -8.40 -5.43
N PHE A 23 9.88 -8.09 -4.37
CA PHE A 23 10.46 -7.63 -3.11
C PHE A 23 10.91 -8.79 -2.20
N GLY A 24 10.69 -10.04 -2.60
CA GLY A 24 11.19 -11.21 -1.86
C GLY A 24 10.64 -11.33 -0.43
N ILE A 25 9.38 -10.93 -0.20
CA ILE A 25 8.77 -10.96 1.12
C ILE A 25 8.75 -12.38 1.68
N SER A 26 9.40 -12.58 2.81
CA SER A 26 9.56 -13.90 3.44
C SER A 26 8.39 -14.28 4.35
N ARG A 27 7.74 -13.30 5.00
CA ARG A 27 6.67 -13.51 5.97
C ARG A 27 5.57 -12.46 5.86
N TYR A 28 4.33 -12.91 5.97
CA TYR A 28 3.12 -12.11 5.92
C TYR A 28 2.41 -12.14 7.26
N TYR A 29 2.13 -10.96 7.80
CA TYR A 29 1.32 -10.77 8.99
C TYR A 29 -0.01 -10.15 8.58
N THR A 30 -1.13 -10.84 8.81
CA THR A 30 -2.44 -10.38 8.36
C THR A 30 -3.52 -10.53 9.43
N ASP A 31 -4.66 -9.88 9.18
CA ASP A 31 -5.91 -10.21 9.85
C ASP A 31 -6.46 -11.56 9.36
N ASP A 32 -7.52 -12.03 10.00
CA ASP A 32 -8.20 -13.29 9.71
C ASP A 32 -9.15 -13.17 8.50
N TRP A 33 -8.62 -12.68 7.37
CA TRP A 33 -9.38 -12.61 6.13
C TRP A 33 -9.07 -13.81 5.25
N GLY A 34 -10.08 -14.62 4.96
CA GLY A 34 -9.89 -15.88 4.23
C GLY A 34 -9.25 -15.76 2.83
N ALA A 35 -9.18 -14.57 2.22
CA ALA A 35 -8.40 -14.40 0.99
C ALA A 35 -6.89 -14.59 1.23
N TYR A 36 -6.38 -14.19 2.40
CA TYR A 36 -4.99 -14.40 2.77
C TYR A 36 -4.68 -15.88 2.93
N GLU A 37 -5.53 -16.62 3.64
CA GLU A 37 -5.37 -18.06 3.83
C GLU A 37 -5.42 -18.85 2.50
N ARG A 38 -6.29 -18.45 1.56
CA ARG A 38 -6.41 -19.11 0.25
C ARG A 38 -5.20 -18.89 -0.66
N HIS A 39 -4.52 -17.75 -0.53
CA HIS A 39 -3.54 -17.29 -1.52
C HIS A 39 -2.12 -17.15 -0.95
N LEU A 40 -1.92 -17.21 0.37
CA LEU A 40 -0.61 -17.23 1.02
C LEU A 40 -0.26 -18.65 1.45
N LYS A 41 1.04 -18.97 1.43
CA LYS A 41 1.50 -20.27 1.93
C LYS A 41 1.50 -20.24 3.46
N ILE A 42 1.01 -21.31 4.08
CA ILE A 42 0.86 -21.46 5.53
C ILE A 42 2.19 -21.26 6.28
N ASP A 43 3.31 -21.73 5.71
CA ASP A 43 4.66 -21.58 6.28
C ASP A 43 5.13 -20.12 6.35
N LYS A 44 4.58 -19.25 5.50
CA LYS A 44 4.93 -17.83 5.39
C LYS A 44 3.88 -16.89 5.96
N HIS A 45 2.79 -17.42 6.51
CA HIS A 45 1.63 -16.63 6.90
C HIS A 45 1.35 -16.78 8.39
N GLU A 46 1.31 -15.65 9.09
CA GLU A 46 0.96 -15.58 10.50
C GLU A 46 -0.25 -14.66 10.70
N VAL A 47 -1.32 -15.22 11.24
CA VAL A 47 -2.55 -14.50 11.57
C VAL A 47 -2.50 -14.07 13.02
N GLY A 48 -2.74 -12.79 13.29
CA GLY A 48 -2.87 -12.31 14.66
C GLY A 48 -2.59 -10.83 14.83
N LYS A 49 -3.06 -10.27 15.96
CA LYS A 49 -3.00 -8.83 16.21
C LYS A 49 -1.62 -8.33 16.62
N ARG A 50 -0.77 -9.19 17.20
CA ARG A 50 0.51 -8.79 17.80
C ARG A 50 1.44 -8.09 16.80
N ASN A 51 1.49 -8.61 15.58
CA ASN A 51 2.39 -8.13 14.52
C ASN A 51 1.70 -7.22 13.49
N THR A 52 0.36 -7.08 13.54
CA THR A 52 -0.40 -6.24 12.59
C THR A 52 -0.54 -4.79 13.04
N GLN A 53 -0.42 -4.47 14.33
CA GLN A 53 -0.61 -3.10 14.86
C GLN A 53 0.18 -2.02 14.11
N LYS A 54 1.47 -2.28 13.84
CA LYS A 54 2.33 -1.34 13.11
C LYS A 54 1.87 -1.15 11.66
N ILE A 55 1.44 -2.24 11.00
CA ILE A 55 0.94 -2.23 9.62
C ILE A 55 -0.39 -1.44 9.56
N GLU A 56 -1.30 -1.72 10.49
CA GLU A 56 -2.58 -1.01 10.61
C GLU A 56 -2.36 0.48 10.82
N ARG A 57 -1.42 0.87 11.69
CA ARG A 57 -1.07 2.28 11.91
C ARG A 57 -0.52 2.95 10.64
N LYS A 58 0.36 2.26 9.89
CA LYS A 58 0.85 2.78 8.59
C LYS A 58 -0.29 2.98 7.59
N ASN A 59 -1.17 2.00 7.46
CA ASN A 59 -2.33 2.08 6.56
C ASN A 59 -3.29 3.22 6.97
N LEU A 60 -3.50 3.44 8.26
CA LEU A 60 -4.30 4.54 8.78
C LEU A 60 -3.71 5.92 8.44
N ASN A 61 -2.41 6.10 8.67
CA ASN A 61 -1.70 7.33 8.32
C ASN A 61 -1.78 7.59 6.82
N PHE A 62 -1.51 6.57 6.01
CA PHE A 62 -1.57 6.66 4.55
C PHE A 62 -2.95 7.09 4.06
N ARG A 63 -4.03 6.43 4.53
CA ARG A 63 -5.41 6.82 4.24
C ARG A 63 -5.71 8.26 4.64
N THR A 64 -5.17 8.70 5.77
CA THR A 64 -5.35 10.08 6.26
C THR A 64 -4.68 11.10 5.36
N TRP A 65 -3.50 10.82 4.83
CA TRP A 65 -2.79 11.71 3.92
C TRP A 65 -3.48 11.80 2.56
N ILE A 66 -3.89 10.65 1.99
CA ILE A 66 -4.51 10.62 0.66
C ILE A 66 -6.01 10.97 0.68
N LYS A 67 -6.64 11.18 1.84
CA LYS A 67 -8.09 11.47 1.97
C LYS A 67 -8.55 12.70 1.18
N ARG A 68 -7.63 13.58 0.80
CA ARG A 68 -7.93 14.76 -0.02
C ARG A 68 -8.04 14.41 -1.51
N LEU A 69 -7.33 13.38 -1.99
CA LEU A 69 -7.38 12.94 -3.39
C LEU A 69 -8.78 12.46 -3.80
N THR A 70 -9.57 11.97 -2.85
CA THR A 70 -10.95 11.51 -3.11
C THR A 70 -11.98 12.65 -3.11
N ARG A 71 -11.60 13.89 -2.78
CA ARG A 71 -12.51 15.03 -2.78
C ARG A 71 -12.51 15.68 -4.16
N LYS A 72 -13.68 15.73 -4.80
CA LYS A 72 -13.89 16.40 -6.09
C LYS A 72 -13.97 17.92 -5.94
N THR A 73 -12.84 18.54 -5.59
CA THR A 73 -12.70 20.01 -5.52
C THR A 73 -11.95 20.54 -6.75
N ILE A 74 -11.65 21.85 -6.79
CA ILE A 74 -10.98 22.53 -7.91
C ILE A 74 -9.64 21.90 -8.33
N CYS A 75 -8.93 21.22 -7.41
CA CYS A 75 -7.66 20.55 -7.67
C CYS A 75 -7.81 19.07 -8.05
N PHE A 76 -9.04 18.57 -8.25
CA PHE A 76 -9.30 17.17 -8.56
C PHE A 76 -9.02 16.87 -10.04
N SER A 77 -8.09 15.97 -10.30
CA SER A 77 -7.85 15.45 -11.64
C SER A 77 -8.72 14.24 -11.95
N LYS A 78 -9.18 14.13 -13.20
CA LYS A 78 -9.87 12.94 -13.71
C LYS A 78 -8.91 11.85 -14.20
N LEU A 79 -7.63 12.16 -14.38
CA LEU A 79 -6.63 11.23 -14.89
C LEU A 79 -6.12 10.34 -13.76
N GLU A 80 -6.28 9.02 -13.91
CA GLU A 80 -5.79 8.01 -12.98
C GLU A 80 -4.27 8.11 -12.77
N THR A 81 -3.54 8.35 -13.86
CA THR A 81 -2.07 8.52 -13.84
C THR A 81 -1.60 9.64 -12.91
N LEU A 82 -2.38 10.71 -12.73
CA LEU A 82 -2.02 11.78 -11.79
C LEU A 82 -2.19 11.32 -10.35
N HIS A 83 -3.28 10.61 -10.04
CA HIS A 83 -3.49 10.04 -8.70
C HIS A 83 -2.40 9.04 -8.37
N ASP A 84 -2.03 8.18 -9.32
CA ASP A 84 -0.95 7.22 -9.15
C ASP A 84 0.40 7.89 -8.92
N THR A 85 0.72 8.93 -9.70
CA THR A 85 1.96 9.70 -9.54
C THR A 85 2.04 10.33 -8.16
N VAL A 86 0.97 10.98 -7.70
CA VAL A 86 0.95 11.63 -6.38
C VAL A 86 1.07 10.61 -5.25
N ILE A 87 0.43 9.46 -5.37
CA ILE A 87 0.54 8.37 -4.38
C ILE A 87 1.95 7.80 -4.37
N GLY A 88 2.55 7.57 -5.55
CA GLY A 88 3.93 7.10 -5.68
C GLY A 88 4.92 8.06 -5.03
N LEU A 89 4.80 9.37 -5.30
CA LEU A 89 5.63 10.40 -4.68
C LEU A 89 5.48 10.44 -3.15
N LEU A 90 4.25 10.29 -2.64
CA LEU A 90 4.01 10.23 -1.20
C LEU A 90 4.68 9.02 -0.55
N ILE A 91 4.55 7.84 -1.16
CA ILE A 91 5.20 6.61 -0.68
C ILE A 91 6.72 6.77 -0.69
N ASN A 92 7.29 7.30 -1.78
CA ASN A 92 8.72 7.58 -1.90
C ASN A 92 9.23 8.49 -0.78
N LYS A 93 8.50 9.57 -0.51
CA LYS A 93 8.85 10.50 0.56
C LYS A 93 8.76 9.89 1.95
N VAL A 94 7.65 9.21 2.26
CA VAL A 94 7.37 8.72 3.62
C VAL A 94 8.14 7.45 3.97
N GLU A 95 8.16 6.48 3.07
CA GLU A 95 8.71 5.15 3.36
C GLU A 95 10.19 5.05 2.99
N PHE A 96 10.66 5.85 2.02
CA PHE A 96 12.03 5.78 1.50
C PHE A 96 12.83 7.07 1.70
N GLY A 97 12.24 8.15 2.21
CA GLY A 97 12.91 9.44 2.39
C GLY A 97 13.31 10.12 1.08
N LEU A 98 12.78 9.65 -0.06
CA LEU A 98 13.08 10.18 -1.38
C LEU A 98 12.15 11.36 -1.68
N ASP A 99 12.66 12.58 -1.46
CA ASP A 99 11.94 13.81 -1.78
C ASP A 99 12.52 14.42 -3.07
N ILE A 100 11.66 14.64 -4.06
CA ILE A 100 12.03 15.27 -5.33
C ILE A 100 12.47 16.73 -5.17
N HIS A 101 12.17 17.35 -4.03
CA HIS A 101 12.56 18.72 -3.69
C HIS A 101 13.72 18.78 -2.69
N ALA A 102 14.15 17.65 -2.12
CA ALA A 102 15.40 17.60 -1.40
C ALA A 102 16.50 17.77 -2.45
N LYS A 103 17.04 18.99 -2.56
CA LYS A 103 18.17 19.28 -3.46
C LYS A 103 19.20 18.16 -3.31
N LEU A 104 19.64 17.61 -4.45
CA LEU A 104 20.91 16.91 -4.58
C LEU A 104 21.96 17.75 -3.86
N GLN A 105 22.27 17.39 -2.61
CA GLN A 105 23.48 17.85 -1.95
C GLN A 105 24.61 17.04 -2.58
N ILE A 106 25.05 17.53 -3.75
CA ILE A 106 26.42 17.31 -4.24
C ILE A 106 27.30 18.28 -3.46
#